data_AF-A0A1V9XDS1-F1
#
_entry.id   AF-A0A1V9XDS1-F1
#
_cell.length_a   1.000
_cell.length_b   1.000
_cell.length_c   1.000
_cell.angle_alpha   90.00
_cell.angle_beta   90.00
_cell.angle_gamma   90.00
#
_symmetry.space_group_name_H-M   'P 1'
#
loop_
_entity.id
_entity.type
_entity.pdbx_description
1 polymer ?
#
loop_
_entity_poly.entity_id
_entity_poly.type
_entity_poly.pdbx_seq_one_letter_code
_entity_poly.pdbx_strand_id
1 'polypeptide(L)'
;MSVMISYICIYLGLGVSGTDEGAFISVFCSNSYEQLRAIFHEYRALAGHDIIDAIRNEMSGDLKDALLTIVKSVFNTPLYFAERLEKAMKGIGTDDTTLVRIFVSRSEIDLGYIREEYQAVYGKPLETVIKEKTTGDYRTALQVIVRQN
;
A
#
# COMPACT_ATOMS: atom_id res chain seq x y z
N MET A 1 -26.05 -4.45 8.83
CA MET A 1 -24.92 -4.12 7.93
C MET A 1 -25.22 -2.91 7.04
N SER A 2 -26.34 -2.90 6.30
CA SER A 2 -26.74 -1.76 5.45
C SER A 2 -26.83 -0.40 6.19
N VAL A 3 -27.36 -0.36 7.43
CA VAL A 3 -27.50 0.90 8.20
C VAL A 3 -26.15 1.48 8.68
N MET A 4 -25.15 0.62 8.92
CA MET A 4 -23.83 1.03 9.42
C MET A 4 -22.97 1.63 8.30
N ILE A 5 -23.11 1.10 7.08
CA ILE A 5 -22.44 1.62 5.89
C ILE A 5 -22.97 3.01 5.53
N SER A 6 -24.30 3.22 5.58
CA SER A 6 -24.88 4.56 5.39
C SER A 6 -24.44 5.55 6.48
N TYR A 7 -24.32 5.13 7.75
CA TYR A 7 -23.81 6.00 8.82
C TYR A 7 -22.33 6.39 8.62
N ILE A 8 -21.50 5.45 8.15
CA ILE A 8 -20.08 5.68 7.85
C ILE A 8 -19.91 6.65 6.68
N CYS A 9 -20.71 6.54 5.61
CA CYS A 9 -20.63 7.45 4.47
C CYS A 9 -21.11 8.89 4.77
N ILE A 10 -22.03 9.07 5.74
CA ILE A 10 -22.43 10.42 6.19
C ILE A 10 -21.27 11.13 6.90
N TYR A 11 -20.50 10.42 7.74
CA TYR A 11 -19.36 10.99 8.47
C TYR A 11 -18.10 11.16 7.61
N LEU A 12 -17.87 10.30 6.61
CA LEU A 12 -16.69 10.38 5.75
C LEU A 12 -16.78 11.43 4.62
N GLY A 13 -17.80 12.29 4.57
CA GLY A 13 -17.80 13.37 3.56
C GLY A 13 -19.10 14.09 3.21
N LEU A 14 -20.18 14.02 4.00
CA LEU A 14 -21.41 14.77 3.69
C LEU A 14 -21.62 16.02 4.55
N GLY A 15 -20.59 16.85 4.66
CA GLY A 15 -20.79 18.29 4.91
C GLY A 15 -20.96 18.73 6.37
N VAL A 16 -20.27 18.11 7.32
CA VAL A 16 -20.04 18.72 8.63
C VAL A 16 -18.68 19.43 8.58
N SER A 17 -18.64 20.74 8.85
CA SER A 17 -17.41 21.52 8.74
C SER A 17 -16.34 21.01 9.71
N GLY A 18 -15.29 20.41 9.17
CA GLY A 18 -14.17 19.81 9.92
C GLY A 18 -13.92 18.38 9.46
N THR A 19 -12.68 18.05 9.14
CA THR A 19 -12.25 16.69 8.81
C THR A 19 -12.39 15.81 10.05
N ASP A 20 -13.26 14.80 10.03
CA ASP A 20 -13.33 13.82 11.11
C ASP A 20 -12.26 12.75 10.89
N GLU A 21 -11.01 13.10 11.21
CA GLU A 21 -9.88 12.16 11.27
C GLU A 21 -10.24 10.94 12.13
N GLY A 22 -11.04 11.14 13.19
CA GLY A 22 -11.53 10.10 14.09
C GLY A 22 -12.44 9.10 13.38
N ALA A 23 -13.31 9.54 12.48
CA ALA A 23 -14.17 8.67 11.68
C ALA A 23 -13.34 7.80 10.73
N PHE A 24 -12.37 8.39 10.01
CA PHE A 24 -11.46 7.63 9.15
C PHE A 24 -10.67 6.59 9.98
N ILE A 25 -10.06 7.00 11.08
CA ILE A 25 -9.29 6.10 11.95
C ILE A 25 -10.19 4.98 12.48
N SER A 26 -11.39 5.30 12.97
CA SER A 26 -12.32 4.31 13.50
C SER A 26 -12.69 3.26 12.45
N VAL A 27 -13.02 3.69 11.23
CA VAL A 27 -13.35 2.79 10.12
C VAL A 27 -12.15 1.92 9.74
N PHE A 28 -10.98 2.53 9.52
CA PHE A 28 -9.80 1.84 9.03
C PHE A 28 -9.22 0.86 10.07
N CYS A 29 -9.29 1.18 11.36
CA CYS A 29 -8.70 0.37 12.43
C CYS A 29 -9.66 -0.68 13.01
N SER A 30 -10.96 -0.60 12.74
CA SER A 30 -11.97 -1.51 13.35
C SER A 30 -12.58 -2.51 12.37
N ASN A 31 -12.14 -2.52 11.11
CA ASN A 31 -12.73 -3.36 10.06
C ASN A 31 -11.67 -4.28 9.42
N SER A 32 -12.09 -5.49 9.08
CA SER A 32 -11.31 -6.44 8.26
C SER A 32 -11.11 -5.93 6.83
N TYR A 33 -10.19 -6.54 6.09
CA TYR A 33 -9.92 -6.15 4.70
C TYR A 33 -11.14 -6.36 3.80
N GLU A 34 -11.91 -7.42 4.04
CA GLU A 34 -13.15 -7.70 3.30
C GLU A 34 -14.21 -6.62 3.56
N GLN A 35 -14.36 -6.21 4.82
CA GLN A 35 -15.26 -5.12 5.19
C GLN A 35 -14.79 -3.79 4.59
N LEU A 36 -13.49 -3.48 4.65
CA LEU A 36 -12.94 -2.26 4.06
C LEU A 36 -13.16 -2.22 2.55
N ARG A 37 -12.98 -3.34 1.82
CA ARG A 37 -13.29 -3.40 0.38
C ARG A 37 -14.77 -3.08 0.10
N ALA A 38 -15.68 -3.66 0.88
CA ALA A 38 -17.11 -3.37 0.74
C ALA A 38 -17.43 -1.90 1.05
N ILE A 39 -16.84 -1.35 2.12
CA ILE A 39 -17.01 0.06 2.49
C ILE A 39 -16.48 0.99 1.39
N PHE A 40 -15.30 0.72 0.81
CA PHE A 40 -14.73 1.54 -0.26
C PHE A 40 -15.57 1.48 -1.54
N HIS A 41 -16.14 0.31 -1.86
CA HIS A 41 -17.06 0.15 -2.98
C HIS A 41 -18.32 1.02 -2.80
N GLU A 42 -18.97 0.93 -1.64
CA GLU A 42 -20.18 1.71 -1.34
C GLU A 42 -19.87 3.21 -1.21
N TYR A 43 -18.74 3.57 -0.61
CA TYR A 43 -18.26 4.95 -0.56
C TYR A 43 -18.18 5.56 -1.95
N ARG A 44 -17.55 4.87 -2.90
CA ARG A 44 -17.41 5.36 -4.28
C ARG A 44 -18.76 5.55 -4.97
N ALA A 45 -19.71 4.64 -4.74
CA ALA A 45 -21.06 4.75 -5.30
C ALA A 45 -21.83 5.97 -4.78
N LEU A 46 -21.60 6.35 -3.52
CA LEU A 46 -22.29 7.46 -2.85
C LEU A 46 -21.59 8.82 -3.07
N ALA A 47 -20.26 8.86 -2.96
CA ALA A 47 -19.46 10.08 -3.04
C ALA A 47 -19.13 10.49 -4.49
N GLY A 48 -19.19 9.55 -5.43
CA GLY A 48 -18.87 9.80 -6.85
C GLY A 48 -17.36 9.91 -7.16
N HIS A 49 -16.49 9.69 -6.17
CA HIS A 49 -15.04 9.62 -6.32
C HIS A 49 -14.43 8.53 -5.43
N ASP A 50 -13.16 8.20 -5.65
CA ASP A 50 -12.48 7.15 -4.91
C ASP A 50 -12.08 7.60 -3.48
N ILE A 51 -11.97 6.65 -2.56
CA ILE A 51 -11.52 6.90 -1.18
C ILE A 51 -10.09 7.43 -1.14
N ILE A 52 -9.24 7.05 -2.10
CA ILE A 52 -7.87 7.58 -2.24
C ILE A 52 -7.90 9.08 -2.50
N ASP A 53 -8.81 9.56 -3.34
CA ASP A 53 -8.94 10.98 -3.65
C ASP A 53 -9.45 11.75 -2.42
N ALA A 54 -10.40 11.16 -1.68
CA ALA A 54 -10.87 11.70 -0.41
C ALA A 54 -9.71 11.90 0.58
N ILE A 55 -8.93 10.85 0.82
CA ILE A 55 -7.79 10.89 1.76
C ILE A 55 -6.75 11.92 1.31
N ARG A 56 -6.49 12.04 0.01
CA ARG A 56 -5.51 13.02 -0.51
C ARG A 56 -5.95 14.47 -0.32
N ASN A 57 -7.25 14.74 -0.41
CA ASN A 57 -7.80 16.08 -0.30
C ASN A 57 -8.02 16.50 1.15
N GLU A 58 -8.39 15.56 2.02
CA GLU A 58 -8.79 15.84 3.40
C GLU A 58 -7.68 15.65 4.42
N MET A 59 -6.66 14.83 4.14
CA MET A 59 -5.62 14.45 5.10
C MET A 59 -4.25 15.01 4.70
N SER A 60 -3.36 15.15 5.70
CA SER A 60 -1.98 15.56 5.47
C SER A 60 -1.00 14.78 6.36
N GLY A 61 0.30 14.98 6.12
CA GLY A 61 1.38 14.36 6.89
C GLY A 61 1.29 12.83 6.99
N ASP A 62 1.73 12.32 8.14
CA ASP A 62 1.84 10.88 8.39
C ASP A 62 0.48 10.16 8.42
N LEU A 63 -0.59 10.85 8.83
CA LEU A 63 -1.94 10.27 8.83
C LEU A 63 -2.41 9.94 7.40
N LYS A 64 -2.20 10.86 6.45
CA LYS A 64 -2.49 10.61 5.04
C LYS A 64 -1.72 9.39 4.53
N ASP A 65 -0.42 9.34 4.80
CA ASP A 65 0.45 8.27 4.32
C ASP A 65 0.07 6.90 4.94
N ALA A 66 -0.33 6.89 6.21
CA ALA A 66 -0.84 5.69 6.89
C ALA A 66 -2.16 5.19 6.29
N LEU A 67 -3.14 6.07 6.11
CA LEU A 67 -4.44 5.70 5.53
C LEU A 67 -4.30 5.20 4.09
N LEU A 68 -3.51 5.90 3.25
CA LEU A 68 -3.23 5.44 1.88
C LEU A 68 -2.50 4.09 1.86
N THR A 69 -1.60 3.85 2.81
CA THR A 69 -0.93 2.54 2.96
C THR A 69 -1.95 1.43 3.25
N ILE A 70 -2.91 1.67 4.13
CA ILE A 70 -3.97 0.69 4.43
C ILE A 70 -4.82 0.45 3.18
N VAL A 71 -5.28 1.50 2.47
CA VAL A 71 -6.08 1.33 1.25
C VAL A 71 -5.36 0.47 0.22
N LYS A 72 -4.09 0.79 -0.06
CA LYS A 72 -3.28 0.02 -1.01
C LYS A 72 -3.11 -1.44 -0.58
N SER A 73 -2.85 -1.67 0.69
CA SER A 73 -2.68 -3.02 1.25
C SER A 73 -3.97 -3.84 1.14
N VAL A 74 -5.12 -3.22 1.38
CA VAL A 74 -6.45 -3.85 1.25
C VAL A 74 -6.72 -4.28 -0.20
N PHE A 75 -6.36 -3.47 -1.20
CA PHE A 75 -6.62 -3.79 -2.60
C PHE A 75 -5.61 -4.76 -3.21
N ASN A 76 -4.32 -4.49 -3.04
CA ASN A 76 -3.25 -5.32 -3.61
C ASN A 76 -1.98 -5.16 -2.77
N THR A 77 -1.83 -6.03 -1.76
CA THR A 77 -0.65 -6.03 -0.87
C THR A 77 0.65 -6.28 -1.65
N PRO A 78 0.73 -7.25 -2.59
CA PRO A 78 1.94 -7.43 -3.40
C PRO A 78 2.35 -6.18 -4.19
N LEU A 79 1.40 -5.50 -4.83
CA LEU A 79 1.65 -4.26 -5.55
C LEU A 79 2.12 -3.13 -4.62
N TYR A 80 1.54 -2.99 -3.43
CA TYR A 80 2.02 -2.02 -2.44
C TYR A 80 3.52 -2.23 -2.12
N PHE A 81 3.95 -3.47 -1.91
CA PHE A 81 5.35 -3.76 -1.66
C PHE A 81 6.22 -3.56 -2.91
N ALA A 82 5.72 -3.87 -4.10
CA ALA A 82 6.42 -3.58 -5.35
C ALA A 82 6.70 -2.07 -5.52
N GLU A 83 5.70 -1.22 -5.28
CA GLU A 83 5.87 0.24 -5.29
C GLU A 83 6.87 0.72 -4.22
N ARG A 84 6.87 0.08 -3.05
CA ARG A 84 7.78 0.40 -1.96
C ARG A 84 9.23 0.01 -2.28
N LEU A 85 9.44 -1.11 -2.94
CA LEU A 85 10.73 -1.56 -3.46
C LEU A 85 11.23 -0.62 -4.55
N GLU A 86 10.37 -0.23 -5.49
CA GLU A 86 10.73 0.75 -6.51
C GLU A 86 11.17 2.06 -5.87
N LYS A 87 10.37 2.60 -4.93
CA LYS A 87 10.73 3.82 -4.21
C LYS A 87 12.06 3.69 -3.46
N ALA A 88 12.35 2.52 -2.87
CA ALA A 88 13.59 2.28 -2.14
C ALA A 88 14.83 2.18 -3.05
N MET A 89 14.66 1.77 -4.31
CA MET A 89 15.76 1.60 -5.27
C MET A 89 15.86 2.76 -6.29
N LYS A 90 14.86 3.63 -6.34
CA LYS A 90 14.81 4.79 -7.24
C LYS A 90 15.74 5.90 -6.74
N GLY A 91 16.55 6.44 -7.66
CA GLY A 91 17.48 7.53 -7.37
C GLY A 91 18.93 7.08 -7.22
N ILE A 92 19.74 7.96 -6.61
CA ILE A 92 21.16 7.73 -6.30
C ILE A 92 21.23 6.96 -4.97
N GLY A 93 21.87 5.80 -5.00
CA GLY A 93 21.90 4.88 -3.85
C GLY A 93 20.59 4.11 -3.67
N THR A 94 20.41 3.55 -2.48
CA THR A 94 19.27 2.72 -2.07
C THR A 94 18.85 3.08 -0.64
N ASP A 95 17.56 3.03 -0.35
CA ASP A 95 17.04 2.95 1.03
C ASP A 95 17.15 1.50 1.51
N ASP A 96 18.37 1.11 1.91
CA ASP A 96 18.68 -0.26 2.31
C ASP A 96 17.86 -0.72 3.51
N THR A 97 17.49 0.19 4.42
CA THR A 97 16.66 -0.14 5.58
C THR A 97 15.29 -0.65 5.14
N THR A 98 14.64 0.04 4.19
CA THR A 98 13.37 -0.42 3.62
C THR A 98 13.55 -1.66 2.76
N LEU A 99 14.60 -1.71 1.94
CA LEU A 99 14.86 -2.81 1.02
C LEU A 99 15.03 -4.14 1.78
N VAL A 100 15.92 -4.17 2.77
CA VAL A 100 16.18 -5.35 3.62
C VAL A 100 14.93 -5.74 4.39
N ARG A 101 14.22 -4.78 4.99
CA ARG A 101 13.00 -5.06 5.75
C ARG A 101 11.95 -5.75 4.89
N ILE A 102 11.74 -5.31 3.65
CA ILE A 102 10.76 -5.93 2.75
C ILE A 102 11.24 -7.33 2.34
N PHE A 103 12.48 -7.50 1.87
CA PHE A 103 12.96 -8.81 1.46
C PHE A 103 12.92 -9.83 2.58
N VAL A 104 13.35 -9.49 3.79
CA VAL A 104 13.37 -10.41 4.93
C VAL A 104 11.95 -10.72 5.42
N SER A 105 11.07 -9.72 5.50
CA SER A 105 9.71 -9.94 6.05
C SER A 105 8.74 -10.58 5.06
N ARG A 106 9.00 -10.50 3.75
CA ARG A 106 8.08 -10.99 2.71
C ARG A 106 8.58 -12.23 1.97
N SER A 107 9.85 -12.62 2.16
CA SER A 107 10.48 -13.73 1.44
C SER A 107 9.65 -15.00 1.46
N GLU A 108 9.10 -15.38 2.61
CA GLU A 108 8.36 -16.64 2.78
C GLU A 108 6.83 -16.46 2.77
N ILE A 109 6.35 -15.28 2.36
CA ILE A 109 4.91 -14.93 2.42
C ILE A 109 4.36 -14.74 1.01
N ASP A 110 4.84 -13.73 0.30
CA ASP A 110 4.28 -13.30 -0.99
C ASP A 110 5.31 -12.66 -1.93
N LEU A 111 6.61 -12.86 -1.68
CA LEU A 111 7.66 -12.28 -2.51
C LEU A 111 7.56 -12.68 -3.99
N GLY A 112 7.09 -13.91 -4.29
CA GLY A 112 6.79 -14.34 -5.66
C GLY A 112 5.79 -13.41 -6.35
N TYR A 113 4.64 -13.15 -5.71
CA TYR A 113 3.62 -12.22 -6.24
C TYR A 113 4.12 -10.78 -6.30
N ILE A 114 4.94 -10.34 -5.33
CA ILE A 114 5.56 -9.00 -5.37
C ILE A 114 6.44 -8.86 -6.62
N ARG A 115 7.20 -9.89 -7.00
CA ARG A 115 8.03 -9.88 -8.21
C ARG A 115 7.18 -9.77 -9.47
N GLU A 116 6.08 -10.52 -9.54
CA GLU A 116 5.15 -10.49 -10.67
C GLU A 116 4.54 -9.10 -10.83
N GLU A 117 4.00 -8.51 -9.76
CA GLU A 117 3.46 -7.14 -9.77
C GLU A 117 4.52 -6.10 -10.13
N TYR A 118 5.73 -6.23 -9.56
CA TYR A 118 6.85 -5.34 -9.88
C TYR A 118 7.19 -5.38 -11.37
N GLN A 119 7.31 -6.57 -11.95
CA GLN A 119 7.60 -6.73 -13.36
C GLN A 119 6.44 -6.21 -14.23
N ALA A 120 5.19 -6.46 -13.84
CA ALA A 120 4.02 -6.00 -14.58
C ALA A 120 3.94 -4.46 -14.64
N VAL A 121 4.24 -3.78 -13.54
CA VAL A 121 4.14 -2.31 -13.44
C VAL A 121 5.37 -1.59 -13.98
N TYR A 122 6.58 -2.11 -13.73
CA TYR A 122 7.84 -1.42 -14.06
C TYR A 122 8.55 -1.97 -15.29
N GLY A 123 8.06 -3.09 -15.85
CA GLY A 123 8.58 -3.67 -17.09
C GLY A 123 9.99 -4.28 -16.96
N LYS A 124 10.53 -4.39 -15.75
CA LYS A 124 11.84 -4.97 -15.47
C LYS A 124 11.74 -6.00 -14.34
N PRO A 125 12.33 -7.19 -14.48
CA PRO A 125 12.39 -8.17 -13.39
C PRO A 125 13.11 -7.59 -12.17
N LEU A 126 12.58 -7.87 -10.98
CA LEU A 126 13.10 -7.36 -9.71
C LEU A 126 14.57 -7.76 -9.48
N GLU A 127 14.98 -8.95 -9.92
CA GLU A 127 16.36 -9.46 -9.84
C GLU A 127 17.34 -8.59 -10.62
N THR A 128 16.91 -8.13 -11.79
CA THR A 128 17.72 -7.26 -12.64
C THR A 128 17.94 -5.93 -11.95
N VAL A 129 16.89 -5.36 -11.36
CA VAL A 129 17.00 -4.08 -10.64
C VAL A 129 17.91 -4.21 -9.41
N ILE A 130 17.78 -5.27 -8.62
CA ILE A 130 18.68 -5.53 -7.49
C ILE A 130 20.13 -5.64 -7.96
N LYS A 131 20.38 -6.36 -9.07
CA LYS A 131 21.72 -6.51 -9.65
C LYS A 131 22.31 -5.16 -10.05
N GLU A 132 21.51 -4.25 -10.59
CA GLU A 132 21.94 -2.91 -10.99
C GLU A 132 22.18 -1.99 -9.79
N LYS A 133 21.40 -2.15 -8.71
CA LYS A 133 21.34 -1.18 -7.60
C LYS A 133 22.19 -1.50 -6.38
N THR A 134 22.50 -2.77 -6.14
CA THR A 134 23.28 -3.22 -4.98
C THR A 134 24.61 -3.80 -5.44
N THR A 135 25.60 -4.03 -4.56
CA THR A 135 26.91 -4.63 -4.93
C THR A 135 27.40 -5.62 -3.86
N GLY A 136 28.47 -6.36 -4.15
CA GLY A 136 29.14 -7.24 -3.19
C GLY A 136 28.26 -8.36 -2.63
N ASP A 137 28.59 -8.82 -1.42
CA ASP A 137 27.87 -9.89 -0.73
C ASP A 137 26.42 -9.51 -0.41
N TYR A 138 26.16 -8.22 -0.22
CA TYR A 138 24.80 -7.69 -0.04
C TYR A 138 23.92 -7.98 -1.25
N ARG A 139 24.41 -7.72 -2.47
CA ARG A 139 23.71 -8.10 -3.72
C ARG A 139 23.47 -9.61 -3.76
N THR A 140 24.49 -10.39 -3.45
CA THR A 140 24.42 -11.86 -3.51
C THR A 140 23.33 -12.39 -2.57
N ALA A 141 23.27 -11.89 -1.35
CA ALA A 141 22.25 -12.27 -0.37
C ALA A 141 20.84 -11.94 -0.87
N LEU A 142 20.61 -10.71 -1.35
CA LEU A 142 19.29 -10.32 -1.88
C LEU A 142 18.88 -11.16 -3.09
N GLN A 143 19.81 -11.46 -4.00
CA GLN A 143 19.52 -12.32 -5.16
C GLN A 143 19.14 -13.74 -4.77
N VAL A 144 19.72 -14.30 -3.71
CA VAL A 144 19.34 -15.62 -3.20
C VAL A 144 17.91 -15.59 -2.68
N ILE A 145 17.55 -14.58 -1.88
CA ILE A 145 16.19 -14.43 -1.32
C ILE A 145 15.14 -14.37 -2.44
N VAL A 146 15.42 -13.61 -3.50
CA VAL A 146 14.48 -13.43 -4.62
C VAL A 146 14.36 -14.68 -5.50
N ARG A 147 15.44 -15.44 -5.69
CA ARG A 147 15.44 -16.66 -6.54
C ARG A 147 14.77 -17.87 -5.91
N GLN A 148 14.64 -17.92 -4.59
CA GLN A 148 14.01 -19.04 -3.88
C GLN A 148 12.47 -18.96 -3.90
N ASN A 149 11.93 -17.88 -4.46
CA ASN A 149 10.50 -17.60 -4.63
C ASN A 149 10.20 -17.30 -6.10
#